data_AF-A0A7C5CVG6-F1
#
_entry.id   AF-A0A7C5CVG6-F1
#
_cell.length_a   1.000
_cell.length_b   1.000
_cell.length_c   1.000
_cell.angle_alpha   90.00
_cell.angle_beta   90.00
_cell.angle_gamma   90.00
#
_symmetry.space_group_name_H-M   'P 1'
#
loop_
_entity.id
_entity.type
_entity.pdbx_description
1 polymer ?
#
loop_
_entity_poly.entity_id
_entity_poly.type
_entity_poly.pdbx_seq_one_letter_code
_entity_poly.pdbx_strand_id
1 'polypeptide(L)' 'RRPGDPPILIANIDKIKNNLNWKPKYDDPYFILKTACVWEKKQQ' A
#
# COMPACT_ATOMS: atom_id res chain seq x y z
N ARG A 1 -13.68 12.35 -4.53
CA ARG A 1 -12.43 13.13 -4.41
C ARG A 1 -12.77 14.44 -3.72
N ARG A 2 -12.01 14.86 -2.72
CA ARG A 2 -12.24 16.17 -2.08
C ARG A 2 -11.77 17.26 -3.05
N PRO A 3 -12.40 18.44 -3.06
CA PRO A 3 -11.87 19.57 -3.83
C PRO A 3 -10.40 19.81 -3.47
N GLY A 4 -9.51 19.79 -4.46
CA GLY A 4 -8.07 19.97 -4.28
C GLY A 4 -7.22 18.70 -4.21
N ASP A 5 -7.81 17.50 -4.17
CA ASP A 5 -7.01 16.27 -4.22
C ASP A 5 -6.36 16.09 -5.61
N PRO A 6 -5.05 15.81 -5.68
CA PRO A 6 -4.41 15.52 -6.95
C PRO A 6 -4.94 14.20 -7.54
N PRO A 7 -4.86 14.02 -8.87
CA PRO A 7 -5.32 12.80 -9.52
C PRO A 7 -4.53 11.55 -9.10
N ILE A 8 -3.27 11.72 -8.66
CA ILE A 8 -2.35 10.66 -8.25
C ILE A 8 -1.53 11.17 -7.04
N LEU A 9 -1.36 10.32 -6.04
CA LEU A 9 -0.54 10.59 -4.86
C LEU A 9 0.22 9.32 -4.46
N ILE A 10 1.53 9.30 -4.73
CA ILE A 10 2.41 8.15 -4.44
C ILE A 10 3.68 8.70 -3.79
N ALA A 11 4.11 8.10 -2.68
CA ALA A 11 5.34 8.50 -2.00
C ALA A 11 6.60 8.01 -2.74
N ASN A 12 7.65 8.83 -2.80
CA ASN A 12 8.98 8.37 -3.19
C ASN A 12 9.61 7.58 -2.02
N ILE A 13 10.06 6.35 -2.30
CA ILE A 13 10.63 5.43 -1.31
C ILE A 13 12.13 5.15 -1.50
N ASP A 14 12.81 5.94 -2.34
CA ASP A 14 14.23 5.72 -2.68
C ASP A 14 15.13 5.87 -1.44
N LYS A 15 14.85 6.87 -0.59
CA LYS A 15 15.62 7.11 0.65
C LYS A 15 15.62 5.91 1.59
N ILE A 16 14.45 5.29 1.81
CA ILE A 16 14.34 4.15 2.73
C ILE A 16 14.97 2.89 2.14
N LYS A 17 14.82 2.66 0.83
CA LYS A 17 15.47 1.56 0.12
C LYS A 17 16.99 1.65 0.22
N ASN A 18 17.55 2.83 -0.05
CA ASN A 18 19.00 3.03 -0.10
C ASN A 18 19.65 3.03 1.28
N ASN A 19 19.00 3.64 2.27
CA ASN A 19 19.64 3.84 3.58
C ASN A 19 19.46 2.64 4.52
N LEU A 20 18.34 1.91 4.38
CA LEU A 20 18.00 0.81 5.29
C LEU A 20 18.05 -0.56 4.62
N ASN A 21 18.41 -0.63 3.34
CA ASN A 21 18.25 -1.82 2.49
C ASN A 21 16.83 -2.41 2.61
N TRP A 22 15.84 -1.53 2.80
CA TRP A 22 14.47 -1.94 3.06
C TRP A 22 13.80 -2.36 1.75
N LYS A 23 13.17 -3.54 1.77
CA LYS A 23 12.33 -4.04 0.69
C LYS A 23 10.93 -4.31 1.23
N PRO A 24 9.86 -3.85 0.56
CA PRO A 24 8.50 -4.20 0.96
C PRO A 24 8.33 -5.71 0.88
N LYS A 25 7.80 -6.30 1.96
CA LYS A 25 7.49 -7.74 2.00
C LYS A 25 6.26 -8.09 1.18
N TYR A 26 5.30 -7.16 1.09
CA TYR A 26 4.06 -7.28 0.35
C TYR A 26 3.81 -5.97 -0.40
N ASP A 27 4.13 -5.93 -1.69
CA ASP A 27 3.92 -4.77 -2.58
C ASP A 27 2.91 -5.04 -3.70
N ASP A 28 2.43 -6.27 -3.84
CA ASP A 28 1.34 -6.63 -4.75
C ASP A 28 -0.02 -6.13 -4.21
N PRO A 29 -0.67 -5.16 -4.90
CA PRO A 29 -1.97 -4.66 -4.48
C PRO A 29 -3.06 -5.73 -4.44
N TYR A 30 -3.00 -6.73 -5.33
CA TYR A 30 -4.01 -7.79 -5.37
C TYR A 30 -3.92 -8.68 -4.12
N PHE A 31 -2.71 -9.06 -3.71
CA PHE A 31 -2.50 -9.79 -2.47
C PHE A 31 -2.96 -9.01 -1.23
N ILE A 32 -2.66 -7.71 -1.17
CA ILE A 32 -3.08 -6.82 -0.07
C ILE A 32 -4.60 -6.78 0.01
N LEU A 33 -5.30 -6.56 -1.11
CA LEU A 33 -6.77 -6.53 -1.15
C LEU A 33 -7.39 -7.88 -0.79
N LYS A 34 -6.83 -8.99 -1.31
CA LYS A 34 -7.31 -10.34 -1.04
C LYS A 34 -7.27 -10.65 0.46
N THR A 35 -6.16 -10.36 1.12
CA THR A 35 -5.99 -10.65 2.55
C THR A 35 -6.91 -9.79 3.41
N ALA A 36 -7.08 -8.51 3.08
CA ALA A 36 -8.06 -7.64 3.73
C ALA A 36 -9.51 -8.16 3.59
N CYS A 37 -9.92 -8.54 2.38
CA CYS A 37 -11.27 -9.07 2.14
C CYS A 37 -11.53 -10.38 2.89
N VAL A 38 -10.55 -11.29 2.94
CA VAL A 38 -10.66 -12.54 3.70
C VAL A 38 -10.78 -12.28 5.20
N TRP A 39 -10.05 -11.29 5.73
CA TRP A 39 -10.17 -10.90 7.13
C TRP A 39 -11.57 -10.36 7.44
N GLU A 40 -12.07 -9.43 6.62
CA GLU A 40 -13.39 -8.81 6.80
C GLU A 40 -14.52 -9.85 6.83
N LYS A 41 -14.47 -10.82 5.91
CA LYS A 41 -15.46 -11.92 5.85
C LYS A 41 -15.48 -12.81 7.10
N LYS A 42 -14.38 -12.85 7.87
CA LYS A 42 -14.34 -13.61 9.13
C LYS A 42 -14.90 -12.82 10.32
N GLN A 43 -15.07 -11.50 10.18
CA GLN A 43 -15.65 -10.65 11.23
C GLN A 43 -17.18 -10.55 11.12
N GLN A 44 -17.76 -11.06 10.02
CA GLN A 44 -19.20 -11.21 9.81
C GLN A 44 -19.66 -12.60 10.26
#